data_AF-A0A242K331-F1
#
_entry.id   AF-A0A242K331-F1
#
_cell.length_a   1.000
_cell.length_b   1.000
_cell.length_c   1.000
_cell.angle_alpha   90.00
_cell.angle_beta   90.00
_cell.angle_gamma   90.00
#
_symmetry.space_group_name_H-M   'P 1'
#
loop_
_entity.id
_entity.type
_entity.pdbx_description
1 polymer ?
#
loop_
_entity_poly.entity_id
_entity_poly.type
_entity_poly.pdbx_seq_one_letter_code
_entity_poly.pdbx_strand_id
1 'polypeptide(L)'
;MNHYTLTITTGSLNNPKLLEFECNTFVEFKRKLLKRFGNIQGTNKAMKEKNRVKQGIKQATCVEDVIDVFFDASYWHLDLRVKNKSQTRLPTSPAIK
;
A
#
# COMPACT_ATOMS: atom_id res chain seq x y z
N MET A 1 -2.31 -0.65 -16.23
CA MET A 1 -1.89 -1.38 -15.02
C MET A 1 -1.44 -0.35 -14.01
N ASN A 2 -2.13 -0.28 -12.88
CA ASN A 2 -1.80 0.63 -11.79
C ASN A 2 -0.94 -0.17 -10.80
N HIS A 3 0.31 0.24 -10.61
CA HIS A 3 1.21 -0.42 -9.69
C HIS A 3 1.20 0.35 -8.37
N TYR A 4 0.62 -0.26 -7.33
CA TYR A 4 0.52 0.33 -5.99
C TYR A 4 1.68 -0.17 -5.13
N THR A 5 2.64 0.69 -4.81
CA THR A 5 3.65 0.37 -3.79
C THR A 5 3.15 0.85 -2.43
N LEU A 6 3.28 0.02 -1.40
CA LEU A 6 2.89 0.35 -0.04
C LEU A 6 4.10 0.29 0.91
N THR A 7 4.37 1.39 1.60
CA THR A 7 5.36 1.37 2.69
C THR A 7 4.64 1.42 4.02
N ILE A 8 4.78 0.38 4.85
CA ILE A 8 4.28 0.39 6.23
C ILE A 8 5.44 0.63 7.18
N THR A 9 5.63 1.89 7.57
CA THR A 9 6.55 2.21 8.65
C THR A 9 5.88 1.84 9.97
N THR A 10 6.51 0.94 10.71
CA THR A 10 6.12 0.67 12.11
C THR A 10 6.87 1.63 13.00
N GLY A 11 6.26 2.11 14.08
CA GLY A 11 6.84 3.09 15.02
C GLY A 11 8.15 2.71 15.73
N SER A 12 8.85 1.64 15.33
CA SER A 12 10.30 1.57 15.51
C SER A 12 10.95 2.27 14.32
N LEU A 13 11.21 3.57 14.47
CA LEU A 13 11.90 4.44 13.50
C LEU A 13 13.18 3.82 12.89
N ASN A 14 13.75 2.82 13.56
CA ASN A 14 14.99 2.17 13.18
C ASN A 14 14.83 0.99 12.20
N ASN A 15 13.62 0.48 11.92
CA ASN A 15 13.41 -0.62 10.96
C ASN A 15 12.01 -0.59 10.31
N PRO A 16 11.75 0.30 9.34
CA PRO A 16 10.52 0.28 8.55
C PRO A 16 10.40 -1.04 7.77
N LYS A 17 9.23 -1.69 7.85
CA LYS A 17 8.93 -2.88 7.04
C LYS A 17 8.22 -2.46 5.76
N LEU A 18 8.97 -2.39 4.68
CA LEU A 18 8.43 -2.15 3.33
C LEU A 18 7.52 -3.32 2.92
N LEU A 19 6.30 -3.04 2.44
CA LEU A 19 5.37 -4.07 1.97
C LEU A 19 4.95 -3.81 0.52
N GLU A 20 5.74 -4.29 -0.44
CA GLU A 20 5.44 -4.03 -1.86
C GLU A 20 4.60 -5.15 -2.49
N PHE A 21 3.46 -4.81 -3.09
CA PHE A 21 2.65 -5.76 -3.83
C PHE A 21 1.88 -5.11 -4.98
N GLU A 22 1.89 -5.77 -6.14
CA GLU A 22 1.09 -5.34 -7.29
C GLU A 22 -0.36 -5.81 -7.15
N CYS A 23 -1.32 -5.03 -7.63
CA CYS A 23 -2.74 -5.40 -7.66
C CYS A 23 -3.47 -4.64 -8.77
N ASN A 24 -4.41 -5.31 -9.43
CA ASN A 24 -5.16 -4.71 -10.54
C ASN A 24 -6.51 -4.13 -10.10
N THR A 25 -7.04 -4.61 -8.97
CA THR A 25 -8.33 -4.19 -8.41
C THR A 25 -8.18 -3.80 -6.95
N PHE A 26 -9.10 -2.94 -6.48
CA PHE A 26 -9.19 -2.60 -5.06
C PHE A 26 -9.43 -3.84 -4.17
N VAL A 27 -10.21 -4.81 -4.66
CA VAL A 27 -10.47 -6.06 -3.93
C VAL A 27 -9.17 -6.85 -3.71
N GLU A 28 -8.33 -6.96 -4.73
CA GLU A 28 -7.01 -7.59 -4.60
C GLU A 28 -6.08 -6.81 -3.68
N PHE A 29 -6.06 -5.47 -3.82
CA PHE A 29 -5.31 -4.57 -2.95
C PHE A 29 -5.64 -4.82 -1.49
N LYS A 30 -6.93 -4.74 -1.14
CA LYS A 30 -7.44 -4.93 0.23
C LYS A 30 -7.09 -6.31 0.78
N ARG A 31 -7.22 -7.37 -0.03
CA ARG A 31 -6.88 -8.75 0.39
C ARG A 31 -5.38 -8.90 0.66
N LYS A 32 -4.52 -8.42 -0.24
CA LYS A 32 -3.05 -8.50 -0.10
C LYS A 32 -2.57 -7.66 1.07
N LEU A 33 -3.12 -6.46 1.24
CA LEU A 33 -2.84 -5.56 2.35
C LEU A 33 -3.17 -6.23 3.70
N LEU A 34 -4.40 -6.72 3.89
CA LEU A 34 -4.81 -7.35 5.14
C LEU A 34 -3.95 -8.57 5.51
N LYS A 35 -3.60 -9.40 4.52
CA LYS A 35 -2.75 -10.57 4.73
C LYS A 35 -1.35 -10.16 5.21
N ARG A 36 -0.72 -9.19 4.53
CA ARG A 36 0.64 -8.77 4.86
C ARG A 36 0.70 -7.95 6.14
N PHE A 37 -0.22 -7.00 6.32
CA PHE A 37 -0.33 -6.20 7.55
C PHE A 37 -0.64 -7.05 8.78
N GLY A 38 -1.44 -8.11 8.62
CA GLY A 38 -1.71 -9.10 9.68
C GLY A 38 -0.44 -9.74 10.26
N ASN A 39 0.59 -9.92 9.43
CA ASN A 39 1.86 -10.53 9.81
C ASN A 39 2.90 -9.53 10.35
N ILE A 40 2.64 -8.22 10.26
CA ILE A 40 3.55 -7.24 10.83
C ILE A 40 3.44 -7.27 12.36
N GLN A 41 4.61 -7.37 13.00
CA GLN A 41 4.79 -7.22 14.43
C GLN A 41 5.29 -5.81 14.75
N GLY A 42 5.05 -5.35 15.96
CA GLY A 42 5.50 -4.05 16.45
C GLY A 42 5.47 -4.02 17.97
N THR A 43 5.62 -2.82 18.53
CA THR A 43 5.51 -2.62 19.98
C THR A 43 4.10 -2.96 20.49
N ASN A 44 3.96 -3.20 21.80
CA ASN A 44 2.64 -3.47 22.41
C ASN A 44 1.61 -2.37 22.10
N LYS A 45 2.04 -1.10 22.02
CA LYS A 45 1.17 0.03 21.65
C LYS A 45 0.72 -0.06 20.19
N ALA A 46 1.66 -0.32 19.27
CA ALA A 46 1.36 -0.52 17.85
C ALA A 46 0.42 -1.71 17.63
N MET A 47 0.62 -2.82 18.35
CA MET A 47 -0.22 -4.02 18.24
C MET A 47 -1.65 -3.79 18.73
N LYS A 48 -1.89 -2.92 19.73
CA LYS A 48 -3.25 -2.50 20.12
C LYS A 48 -3.92 -1.70 19.00
N GLU A 49 -3.21 -0.75 18.40
CA GLU A 49 -3.73 0.04 17.28
C GLU A 49 -3.94 -0.80 16.01
N LYS A 50 -3.14 -1.84 15.79
CA LYS A 50 -3.22 -2.74 14.62
C LYS A 50 -4.62 -3.32 14.41
N ASN A 51 -5.33 -3.63 15.49
CA ASN A 51 -6.69 -4.16 15.39
C ASN A 51 -7.68 -3.11 14.88
N ARG A 52 -7.56 -1.85 15.33
CA ARG A 52 -8.36 -0.72 14.81
C ARG A 52 -8.10 -0.52 13.31
N VAL A 53 -6.83 -0.45 12.93
CA VAL A 53 -6.42 -0.29 11.52
C VAL A 53 -6.92 -1.45 10.66
N LYS A 54 -6.81 -2.70 11.12
CA LYS A 54 -7.36 -3.87 10.41
C LYS A 54 -8.86 -3.79 10.18
N GLN A 55 -9.63 -3.28 11.15
CA GLN A 55 -11.07 -3.11 10.99
C GLN A 55 -11.40 -1.99 10.02
N GLY A 56 -10.68 -0.86 10.08
CA GLY A 56 -10.79 0.22 9.10
C GLY A 56 -10.54 -0.26 7.67
N ILE A 57 -9.45 -0.99 7.44
CA ILE A 57 -9.15 -1.57 6.11
C ILE A 57 -10.26 -2.55 5.67
N LYS A 58 -10.85 -3.32 6.58
CA LYS A 58 -11.97 -4.23 6.26
C LYS A 58 -13.24 -3.48 5.86
N GLN A 59 -13.47 -2.28 6.39
CA GLN A 59 -14.65 -1.46 6.09
C GLN A 59 -14.45 -0.57 4.87
N ALA A 60 -13.21 -0.25 4.51
CA ALA A 60 -12.86 0.57 3.35
C ALA A 60 -13.48 0.04 2.05
N THR A 61 -14.07 0.95 1.28
CA THR A 61 -14.74 0.72 0.00
C THR A 61 -13.90 1.17 -1.19
N CYS A 62 -12.96 2.08 -0.96
CA CYS A 62 -11.98 2.55 -1.93
C CYS A 62 -10.57 2.68 -1.32
N VAL A 63 -9.61 3.12 -2.14
CA VAL A 63 -8.20 3.28 -1.72
C VAL A 63 -8.04 4.46 -0.77
N GLU A 64 -8.82 5.52 -0.97
CA GLU A 64 -8.85 6.73 -0.17
C GLU A 64 -9.27 6.41 1.27
N ASP A 65 -10.32 5.62 1.47
CA ASP A 65 -10.73 5.13 2.79
C ASP A 65 -9.59 4.39 3.52
N VAL A 66 -8.75 3.67 2.78
CA VAL A 66 -7.58 3.01 3.37
C VAL A 66 -6.53 4.04 3.77
N ILE A 67 -6.25 5.05 2.94
CA ILE A 67 -5.31 6.13 3.28
C ILE A 67 -5.76 6.82 4.57
N ASP A 68 -7.04 7.16 4.70
CA ASP A 68 -7.60 7.82 5.88
C ASP A 68 -7.41 7.00 7.17
N VAL A 69 -7.63 5.69 7.10
CA VAL A 69 -7.40 4.78 8.23
C VAL A 69 -5.95 4.80 8.73
N PHE A 70 -4.98 4.96 7.83
CA PHE A 70 -3.57 5.06 8.19
C PHE A 70 -3.14 6.49 8.53
N PHE A 71 -3.81 7.52 8.00
CA PHE A 71 -3.58 8.90 8.38
C PHE A 71 -3.92 9.14 9.87
N ASP A 72 -5.01 8.51 10.33
CA ASP A 72 -5.45 8.55 11.74
C ASP A 72 -4.62 7.66 12.66
N ALA A 73 -3.69 6.86 12.13
CA ALA A 73 -2.89 5.92 12.90
C ALA A 73 -1.60 6.57 13.43
N SER A 74 -1.30 6.33 14.70
CA SER A 74 -0.10 6.89 15.34
C SER A 74 1.17 6.10 15.04
N TYR A 75 1.06 4.79 14.76
CA TYR A 75 2.22 3.89 14.63
C TYR A 75 2.36 3.26 13.24
N TRP A 76 1.42 3.53 12.33
CA TRP A 76 1.31 2.88 11.04
C TRP A 76 1.15 3.94 9.97
N HIS A 77 2.11 4.04 9.07
CA HIS A 77 2.03 4.98 7.95
C HIS A 77 1.83 4.23 6.65
N LEU A 78 1.18 4.89 5.70
CA LEU A 78 0.91 4.38 4.36
C LEU A 78 1.45 5.36 3.34
N ASP A 79 2.51 4.99 2.63
CA ASP A 79 2.90 5.67 1.39
C ASP A 79 2.39 4.83 0.23
N LEU A 80 1.45 5.39 -0.55
CA LEU A 80 0.90 4.77 -1.75
C LEU A 80 1.50 5.43 -2.99
N ARG A 81 2.26 4.67 -3.79
CA ARG A 81 2.74 5.14 -5.09
C ARG A 81 2.02 4.42 -6.20
N VAL A 82 1.37 5.16 -7.09
CA VAL A 82 0.77 4.64 -8.32
C VAL A 82 1.77 4.85 -9.46
N LYS A 83 2.47 3.80 -9.91
CA LYS A 83 3.17 3.88 -11.20
C LYS A 83 2.16 3.60 -12.31
N ASN A 84 1.77 4.64 -13.03
CA ASN A 84 1.17 4.47 -14.35
C ASN A 84 2.28 4.04 -15.31
N LYS A 85 2.16 2.86 -15.92
CA LYS A 85 2.94 2.54 -17.13
C LYS A 85 2.45 3.47 -18.24
N SER A 86 3.02 4.68 -18.30
CA SER A 86 3.00 5.48 -19.52
C SER A 86 3.81 4.70 -20.56
N GLN A 87 3.07 3.96 -21.38
CA GLN A 87 3.35 3.54 -22.74
C GLN A 87 4.64 4.17 -23.31
N THR A 88 5.79 3.49 -23.21
CA THR A 88 6.90 3.73 -24.12
C THR A 88 6.45 3.23 -25.49
N ARG A 89 5.81 4.10 -26.27
CA ARG A 89 5.77 3.91 -27.71
C ARG A 89 7.23 3.90 -28.15
N LEU A 90 7.71 2.76 -28.62
CA LEU A 90 8.88 2.70 -29.48
C LEU A 90 8.68 3.76 -30.57
N PRO A 91 9.63 4.67 -30.81
CA PRO A 91 9.59 5.47 -32.02
C PRO A 91 9.82 4.51 -33.18
N THR A 92 8.74 4.03 -33.81
CA THR A 92 8.81 3.55 -35.19
C THR A 92 8.95 4.78 -36.06
N SER A 93 10.20 5.20 -36.32
CA SER A 93 10.47 6.10 -37.43
C SER A 93 10.95 5.29 -38.62
N PRO A 94 10.38 5.50 -39.82
CA PRO A 94 10.50 4.60 -40.95
C PRO A 94 11.85 4.73 -41.64
N ALA A 95 12.25 3.64 -42.30
CA ALA A 95 13.34 3.61 -43.25
C ALA A 95 13.19 4.75 -44.27
N ILE A 96 14.20 5.61 -44.36
CA ILE A 96 14.36 6.53 -45.49
C ILE A 96 15.47 5.92 -46.36
N LYS A 97 15.11 5.78 -47.64
CA LYS A 97 15.89 5.17 -48.74
C LYS A 97 17.25 5.80 -48.94
#